data_AF-A0A094G2B4-F1
#
_entry.id   AF-A0A094G2B4-F1
#
_cell.length_a   1.000
_cell.length_b   1.000
_cell.length_c   1.000
_cell.angle_alpha   90.00
_cell.angle_beta   90.00
_cell.angle_gamma   90.00
#
_symmetry.space_group_name_H-M   'P 1'
#
loop_
_entity.id
_entity.type
_entity.pdbx_description
1 polymer ?
#
loop_
_entity_poly.entity_id
_entity_poly.type
_entity_poly.pdbx_seq_one_letter_code
_entity_poly.pdbx_strand_id
1 'polypeptide(L)'
;MPNSVVVAHTIANLHRTPKHLVIYSTYSFPLHLKYITIHTKWRNTPHPTLKHRPSRKVSREQMPTSRPTQILTSPQVCNLANASSLLWHAYKSLPAPLAEVNWTGFYVLDKTTPSQLILGPFHGQVACQTIAFTRGVCGYAATHKTIQVVNNVEAFPNHIACDGATKSEVVVPLLVDGEVVAVLDVDCAVLSGFDEEDALALYELAELLAKGCDW
;
A
#
# COMPACT_ATOMS: atom_id res chain seq x y z
N MET A 1 16.99 -14.48 -4.82
CA MET A 1 15.85 -14.66 -3.89
C MET A 1 14.61 -14.13 -4.60
N PRO A 2 13.40 -14.69 -4.43
CA PRO A 2 12.22 -14.14 -5.07
C PRO A 2 12.00 -12.69 -4.62
N ASN A 3 11.66 -11.81 -5.56
CA ASN A 3 11.58 -10.34 -5.38
C ASN A 3 10.67 -9.92 -4.21
N SER A 4 9.68 -10.75 -3.85
CA SER A 4 8.75 -10.53 -2.74
C SER A 4 9.40 -10.48 -1.35
N VAL A 5 10.54 -11.15 -1.13
CA VAL A 5 11.23 -11.16 0.18
C VAL A 5 12.03 -9.87 0.40
N VAL A 6 12.46 -9.22 -0.68
CA VAL A 6 13.31 -8.00 -0.65
C VAL A 6 12.51 -6.79 -0.20
N VAL A 7 11.24 -6.69 -0.61
CA VAL A 7 10.34 -5.60 -0.24
C VAL A 7 10.07 -5.59 1.26
N ALA A 8 9.73 -6.76 1.84
CA ALA A 8 9.46 -6.88 3.27
C ALA A 8 10.66 -6.51 4.16
N HIS A 9 11.88 -6.86 3.74
CA HIS A 9 13.10 -6.56 4.50
C HIS A 9 13.51 -5.07 4.42
N THR A 10 13.26 -4.43 3.28
CA THR A 10 13.55 -2.99 3.08
C THR A 10 12.50 -2.12 3.79
N ILE A 11 11.23 -2.55 3.77
CA ILE A 11 10.13 -1.98 4.57
C ILE A 11 10.46 -2.00 6.07
N ALA A 12 11.14 -3.03 6.56
CA ALA A 12 11.46 -3.15 7.98
C ALA A 12 12.54 -2.15 8.48
N ASN A 13 13.27 -1.49 7.58
CA ASN A 13 14.42 -0.63 7.91
C ASN A 13 14.15 0.87 7.67
N LEU A 14 12.91 1.33 7.80
CA LEU A 14 12.66 2.78 7.92
C LEU A 14 13.24 3.32 9.22
N HIS A 15 14.14 4.29 9.10
CA HIS A 15 14.69 5.02 10.24
C HIS A 15 14.00 6.37 10.37
N ARG A 16 13.79 6.76 11.62
CA ARG A 16 13.09 7.99 11.97
C ARG A 16 14.10 9.11 12.16
N THR A 17 13.87 10.26 11.52
CA THR A 17 14.38 11.52 12.05
C THR A 17 13.28 12.17 12.90
N PRO A 18 13.57 13.20 13.72
CA PRO A 18 12.54 13.87 14.52
C PRO A 18 11.44 14.55 13.68
N LYS A 19 11.63 14.69 12.37
CA LYS A 19 10.76 15.49 11.49
C LYS A 19 10.26 14.76 10.25
N HIS A 20 11.03 13.81 9.70
CA HIS A 20 10.75 13.20 8.40
C HIS A 20 10.78 11.67 8.45
N LEU A 21 10.10 11.07 7.46
CA LEU A 21 10.22 9.67 7.13
C LEU A 21 11.50 9.44 6.32
N VAL A 22 12.40 8.54 6.75
CA VAL A 22 13.61 8.20 5.97
C VAL A 22 13.64 6.71 5.68
N ILE A 23 13.87 6.36 4.41
CA ILE A 23 13.88 4.97 3.94
C ILE A 23 15.32 4.58 3.59
N TYR A 24 15.89 3.65 4.34
CA TYR A 24 17.23 3.14 4.04
C TYR A 24 17.14 1.85 3.22
N SER A 25 17.71 1.86 2.03
CA SER A 25 17.96 0.63 1.26
C SER A 25 19.27 0.01 1.75
N THR A 26 19.20 -1.08 2.53
CA THR A 26 20.39 -1.82 2.97
C THR A 26 20.90 -2.71 1.84
N TYR A 27 21.65 -2.15 0.89
CA TYR A 27 22.53 -2.93 0.02
C TYR A 27 23.98 -2.48 0.18
N SER A 28 24.65 -3.05 1.18
CA SER A 28 26.10 -3.17 1.20
C SER A 28 26.50 -4.40 2.04
N PHE A 29 26.99 -5.45 1.38
CA PHE A 29 27.80 -6.49 2.03
C PHE A 29 29.27 -6.00 2.02
N PRO A 30 30.12 -6.29 3.04
CA PRO A 30 30.13 -7.55 3.78
C PRO A 30 30.30 -7.47 5.33
N LEU A 31 29.96 -8.61 5.94
CA LEU A 31 30.43 -9.20 7.20
C LEU A 31 29.99 -8.58 8.55
N HIS A 32 29.24 -9.42 9.29
CA HIS A 32 28.96 -9.42 10.72
C HIS A 32 27.85 -8.50 11.24
N LEU A 33 26.59 -8.82 10.91
CA LEU A 33 25.49 -8.69 11.88
C LEU A 33 24.66 -9.96 11.93
N LYS A 34 24.41 -10.41 13.17
CA LYS A 34 23.70 -11.65 13.52
C LYS A 34 22.23 -11.53 13.13
N TYR A 35 21.75 -12.51 12.38
CA TYR A 35 20.34 -12.67 12.01
C TYR A 35 19.44 -12.79 13.25
N ILE A 36 18.34 -12.05 13.29
CA ILE A 36 17.17 -12.40 14.12
C ILE A 36 16.28 -13.28 13.26
N THR A 37 16.28 -14.59 13.57
CA THR A 37 15.35 -15.56 12.99
C THR A 37 14.02 -15.48 13.74
N ILE A 38 12.94 -15.07 13.07
CA ILE A 38 11.58 -15.25 13.61
C ILE A 38 11.18 -16.71 13.40
N HIS A 39 11.21 -17.51 14.46
CA HIS A 39 10.61 -18.83 14.48
C HIS A 39 9.12 -18.72 14.84
N THR A 40 8.22 -18.85 13.87
CA THR A 40 6.81 -19.16 14.18
C THR A 40 6.71 -20.64 14.53
N LYS A 41 6.80 -20.96 15.82
CA LYS A 41 6.47 -22.29 16.33
C LYS A 41 4.94 -22.41 16.39
N TRP A 42 4.33 -22.97 15.34
CA TRP A 42 2.93 -23.41 15.39
C TRP A 42 2.85 -24.53 16.45
N ARG A 43 2.30 -24.23 17.63
CA ARG A 43 1.97 -25.27 18.62
C ARG A 43 0.63 -25.86 18.21
N ASN A 44 0.62 -27.14 17.85
CA ASN A 44 -0.60 -27.94 17.80
C ASN A 44 -1.17 -28.04 19.22
N THR A 45 -2.17 -27.22 19.55
CA THR A 45 -3.09 -27.50 20.65
C THR A 45 -4.24 -28.36 20.11
N PRO A 46 -4.51 -29.54 20.67
CA PRO A 46 -5.67 -30.33 20.24
C PRO A 46 -6.97 -29.59 20.61
N HIS A 47 -7.86 -29.43 19.63
CA HIS A 47 -9.23 -28.98 19.85
C HIS A 47 -10.08 -30.12 20.46
N PRO A 48 -11.06 -29.80 21.32
CA PRO A 48 -11.98 -30.79 21.86
C PRO A 48 -12.88 -31.37 20.75
N THR A 49 -13.09 -32.67 20.79
CA THR A 49 -13.87 -33.43 19.80
C THR A 49 -15.37 -33.14 19.94
N LEU A 50 -15.96 -32.56 18.91
CA LEU A 50 -17.42 -32.47 18.75
C LEU A 50 -17.98 -33.84 18.32
N LYS A 51 -19.00 -34.33 19.04
CA LYS A 51 -19.66 -35.61 18.75
C LYS A 51 -20.39 -35.55 17.41
N HIS A 52 -20.12 -36.53 16.55
CA HIS A 52 -20.73 -36.68 15.23
C HIS A 52 -22.22 -37.03 15.34
N ARG A 53 -23.08 -36.26 14.66
CA ARG A 53 -24.47 -36.65 14.35
C ARG A 53 -24.50 -37.20 12.91
N PRO A 54 -25.24 -38.28 12.59
CA PRO A 54 -25.22 -38.84 11.24
C PRO A 54 -25.97 -37.93 10.26
N SER A 55 -25.32 -37.63 9.14
CA SER A 55 -25.82 -36.80 8.05
C SER A 55 -26.76 -37.57 7.12
N ARG A 56 -27.91 -36.95 6.76
CA ARG A 56 -28.78 -37.40 5.67
C ARG A 56 -28.01 -37.36 4.33
N LYS A 57 -28.17 -38.41 3.52
CA LYS A 57 -27.60 -38.46 2.16
C LYS A 57 -28.32 -37.43 1.27
N VAL A 58 -27.60 -36.40 0.85
CA VAL A 58 -27.99 -35.54 -0.28
C VAL A 58 -27.29 -36.08 -1.52
N SER A 59 -28.04 -36.21 -2.62
CA SER A 59 -27.54 -36.67 -3.92
C SER A 59 -26.42 -35.77 -4.43
N ARG A 60 -25.32 -36.38 -4.87
CA ARG A 60 -24.17 -35.71 -5.49
C ARG A 60 -24.58 -35.14 -6.85
N GLU A 61 -24.89 -33.86 -6.89
CA GLU A 61 -24.82 -33.09 -8.13
C GLU A 61 -23.33 -32.77 -8.39
N GLN A 62 -22.85 -33.08 -9.60
CA GLN A 62 -21.44 -32.93 -9.94
C GLN A 62 -21.08 -31.43 -10.00
N MET A 63 -20.27 -30.98 -9.03
CA MET A 63 -19.67 -29.65 -9.07
C MET A 63 -18.77 -29.52 -10.31
N PRO A 64 -18.87 -28.42 -11.08
CA PRO A 64 -17.96 -28.17 -12.19
C PRO A 64 -16.52 -28.07 -11.66
N THR A 65 -15.60 -28.80 -12.30
CA THR A 65 -14.17 -28.87 -11.97
C THR A 65 -13.39 -27.68 -12.51
N SER A 66 -13.93 -26.46 -12.43
CA SER A 66 -13.10 -25.28 -12.67
C SER A 66 -12.09 -25.17 -11.54
N ARG A 67 -10.81 -25.28 -11.92
CA ARG A 67 -9.67 -24.99 -11.05
C ARG A 67 -9.97 -23.67 -10.34
N PRO A 68 -9.91 -23.56 -9.00
CA PRO A 68 -10.05 -22.26 -8.35
C PRO A 68 -9.00 -21.35 -8.97
N THR A 69 -9.46 -20.34 -9.70
CA THR A 69 -8.62 -19.27 -10.21
C THR A 69 -7.76 -18.80 -9.03
N GLN A 70 -6.45 -18.70 -9.21
CA GLN A 70 -5.53 -18.28 -8.16
C GLN A 70 -5.84 -16.84 -7.73
N ILE A 71 -6.81 -16.66 -6.84
CA ILE A 71 -7.35 -15.35 -6.45
C ILE A 71 -6.60 -14.77 -5.24
N LEU A 72 -5.77 -15.56 -4.53
CA LEU A 72 -5.38 -15.17 -3.16
C LEU A 72 -3.91 -14.82 -2.90
N THR A 73 -3.01 -14.73 -3.89
CA THR A 73 -1.66 -14.21 -3.62
C THR A 73 -1.06 -13.52 -4.84
N SER A 74 -1.60 -12.38 -5.26
CA SER A 74 -0.76 -11.45 -6.03
C SER A 74 0.31 -10.90 -5.07
N PRO A 75 1.62 -11.12 -5.31
CA PRO A 75 2.68 -10.60 -4.45
C PRO A 75 2.57 -9.09 -4.21
N GLN A 76 2.05 -8.37 -5.21
CA GLN A 76 1.78 -6.94 -5.16
C GLN A 76 0.81 -6.60 -4.02
N VAL A 77 -0.34 -7.30 -3.91
CA VAL A 77 -1.35 -7.00 -2.87
C VAL A 77 -0.74 -7.15 -1.46
N CYS A 78 0.06 -8.19 -1.24
CA CYS A 78 0.73 -8.40 0.04
C CYS A 78 1.74 -7.29 0.35
N ASN A 79 2.56 -6.90 -0.64
CA ASN A 79 3.55 -5.84 -0.49
C ASN A 79 2.90 -4.49 -0.21
N LEU A 80 1.86 -4.12 -0.98
CA LEU A 80 1.11 -2.87 -0.77
C LEU A 80 0.37 -2.87 0.58
N ALA A 81 -0.18 -4.00 1.02
CA ALA A 81 -0.81 -4.09 2.34
C ALA A 81 0.20 -3.88 3.48
N ASN A 82 1.38 -4.51 3.40
CA ASN A 82 2.44 -4.32 4.37
C ASN A 82 2.98 -2.89 4.36
N ALA A 83 3.18 -2.30 3.18
CA ALA A 83 3.62 -0.92 3.03
C ALA A 83 2.59 0.07 3.61
N SER A 84 1.30 -0.18 3.39
CA SER A 84 0.22 0.64 3.97
C SER A 84 0.26 0.60 5.49
N SER A 85 0.44 -0.59 6.09
CA SER A 85 0.51 -0.74 7.55
C SER A 85 1.75 -0.06 8.14
N LEU A 86 2.89 -0.23 7.47
CA LEU A 86 4.13 0.43 7.82
C LEU A 86 3.99 1.95 7.83
N LEU A 87 3.50 2.54 6.74
CA LEU A 87 3.31 3.99 6.59
C LEU A 87 2.38 4.52 7.67
N TRP A 88 1.24 3.86 7.89
CA TRP A 88 0.28 4.24 8.91
C TRP A 88 0.93 4.32 10.30
N HIS A 89 1.62 3.26 10.72
CA HIS A 89 2.28 3.23 12.03
C HIS A 89 3.48 4.17 12.12
N ALA A 90 4.18 4.41 11.00
CA ALA A 90 5.28 5.38 10.95
C ALA A 90 4.74 6.80 11.19
N TYR A 91 3.77 7.25 10.39
CA TYR A 91 3.17 8.58 10.53
C TYR A 91 2.55 8.81 11.90
N LYS A 92 1.79 7.83 12.41
CA LYS A 92 1.19 7.91 13.76
C LYS A 92 2.21 7.95 14.91
N SER A 93 3.47 7.67 14.63
CA SER A 93 4.56 7.76 15.61
C SER A 93 5.42 9.03 15.50
N LEU A 94 5.22 9.82 14.44
CA LEU A 94 5.89 11.11 14.24
C LEU A 94 5.13 12.23 14.98
N PRO A 95 5.77 13.38 15.24
CA PRO A 95 5.06 14.56 15.72
C PRO A 95 4.18 15.17 14.61
N ALA A 96 3.31 16.11 15.00
CA ALA A 96 2.63 16.97 14.03
C ALA A 96 3.65 17.75 13.16
N PRO A 97 3.35 18.01 11.87
CA PRO A 97 2.05 17.77 11.22
C PRO A 97 1.82 16.32 10.77
N LEU A 98 2.87 15.50 10.63
CA LEU A 98 2.78 14.15 10.06
C LEU A 98 1.96 13.15 10.89
N ALA A 99 1.83 13.37 12.20
CA ALA A 99 0.89 12.61 13.06
C ALA A 99 -0.57 12.69 12.58
N GLU A 100 -0.93 13.78 11.90
CA GLU A 100 -2.28 14.11 11.44
C GLU A 100 -2.63 13.49 10.08
N VAL A 101 -1.75 12.62 9.53
CA VAL A 101 -2.07 11.79 8.37
C VAL A 101 -3.34 10.99 8.64
N ASN A 102 -4.39 11.21 7.86
CA ASN A 102 -5.70 10.59 8.04
C ASN A 102 -5.96 9.46 7.04
N TRP A 103 -5.18 9.39 5.95
CA TRP A 103 -5.25 8.31 4.98
C TRP A 103 -3.87 8.00 4.40
N THR A 104 -3.56 6.73 4.19
CA THR A 104 -2.36 6.31 3.44
C THR A 104 -2.59 4.96 2.78
N GLY A 105 -2.23 4.84 1.51
CA GLY A 105 -2.47 3.61 0.77
C GLY A 105 -2.22 3.77 -0.70
N PHE A 106 -2.86 2.89 -1.47
CA PHE A 106 -2.58 2.76 -2.88
C PHE A 106 -3.86 2.71 -3.70
N TYR A 107 -3.79 3.26 -4.91
CA TYR A 107 -4.68 2.86 -5.99
C TYR A 107 -3.85 2.22 -7.10
N VAL A 108 -4.37 1.15 -7.68
CA VAL A 108 -3.68 0.33 -8.69
C VAL A 108 -4.32 0.56 -10.05
N LEU A 109 -3.56 0.50 -11.14
CA LEU A 109 -4.12 0.56 -12.48
C LEU A 109 -5.15 -0.57 -12.69
N ASP A 110 -6.36 -0.21 -13.08
CA ASP A 110 -7.37 -1.17 -13.47
C ASP A 110 -7.05 -1.71 -14.88
N LYS A 111 -6.66 -2.99 -14.96
CA LYS A 111 -6.35 -3.65 -16.25
C LYS A 111 -7.58 -3.89 -17.12
N THR A 112 -8.79 -3.74 -16.57
CA THR A 112 -10.06 -3.98 -17.26
C THR A 112 -10.69 -2.70 -17.81
N THR A 113 -10.34 -1.54 -17.23
CA THR A 113 -10.90 -0.23 -17.61
C THR A 113 -9.78 0.73 -17.98
N PRO A 114 -9.74 1.25 -19.22
CA PRO A 114 -8.70 2.18 -19.63
C PRO A 114 -8.67 3.46 -18.78
N SER A 115 -7.47 3.93 -18.43
CA SER A 115 -7.25 5.20 -17.73
C SER A 115 -8.03 5.33 -16.42
N GLN A 116 -8.11 4.23 -15.67
CA GLN A 116 -8.77 4.15 -14.38
C GLN A 116 -7.84 3.50 -13.36
N LEU A 117 -7.89 4.02 -12.14
CA LEU A 117 -7.31 3.43 -10.95
C LEU A 117 -8.42 2.76 -10.13
N ILE A 118 -8.11 1.64 -9.48
CA ILE A 118 -8.97 0.93 -8.53
C ILE A 118 -8.31 0.88 -7.15
N LEU A 119 -9.11 1.03 -6.10
CA LEU A 119 -8.64 1.05 -4.72
C LEU A 119 -7.85 -0.21 -4.36
N GLY A 120 -6.61 -0.01 -3.91
CA GLY A 120 -5.72 -1.03 -3.37
C GLY A 120 -5.73 -1.07 -1.84
N PRO A 121 -4.77 -1.75 -1.20
CA PRO A 121 -4.62 -1.72 0.25
C PRO A 121 -4.36 -0.31 0.79
N PHE A 122 -4.92 0.02 1.94
CA PHE A 122 -4.80 1.32 2.60
C PHE A 122 -5.06 1.24 4.11
N HIS A 123 -4.76 2.31 4.84
CA HIS A 123 -5.24 2.59 6.19
C HIS A 123 -5.86 3.99 6.22
N GLY A 124 -7.02 4.12 6.89
CA GLY A 124 -7.79 5.35 6.94
C GLY A 124 -9.29 5.07 6.91
N GLN A 125 -10.09 6.11 6.67
CA GLN A 125 -11.53 5.97 6.45
C GLN A 125 -11.85 5.34 5.09
N VAL A 126 -13.10 4.93 4.90
CA VAL A 126 -13.60 4.40 3.61
C VAL A 126 -13.34 5.41 2.50
N ALA A 127 -12.75 4.94 1.40
CA ALA A 127 -12.35 5.77 0.26
C ALA A 127 -13.15 5.42 -1.00
N CYS A 128 -12.96 6.24 -2.03
CA CYS A 128 -13.53 6.02 -3.35
C CYS A 128 -13.00 4.69 -3.94
N GLN A 129 -13.86 3.91 -4.60
CA GLN A 129 -13.46 2.59 -5.12
C GLN A 129 -12.67 2.70 -6.43
N THR A 130 -12.96 3.71 -7.25
CA THR A 130 -12.28 3.95 -8.53
C THR A 130 -12.02 5.44 -8.74
N ILE A 131 -10.94 5.75 -9.46
CA ILE A 131 -10.52 7.10 -9.83
C ILE A 131 -10.15 7.12 -11.31
N ALA A 132 -10.83 7.95 -12.09
CA ALA A 132 -10.43 8.19 -13.48
C ALA A 132 -9.20 9.09 -13.52
N PHE A 133 -8.31 8.88 -14.49
CA PHE A 133 -7.09 9.67 -14.68
C PHE A 133 -7.36 11.18 -14.83
N THR A 134 -8.56 11.55 -15.29
CA THR A 134 -8.97 12.95 -15.46
C THR A 134 -9.44 13.64 -14.19
N ARG A 135 -9.42 12.98 -13.02
CA ARG A 135 -10.00 13.54 -11.79
C ARG A 135 -9.11 13.40 -10.56
N GLY A 136 -9.18 14.42 -9.69
CA GLY A 136 -8.47 14.45 -8.42
C GLY A 136 -6.95 14.48 -8.57
N VAL A 137 -6.27 14.57 -7.44
CA VAL A 137 -4.81 14.60 -7.37
C VAL A 137 -4.23 13.25 -7.81
N CYS A 138 -4.82 12.14 -7.37
CA CYS A 138 -4.49 10.79 -7.83
C CYS A 138 -4.52 10.63 -9.35
N GLY A 139 -5.60 11.04 -10.02
CA GLY A 139 -5.70 10.97 -11.47
C GLY A 139 -4.68 11.88 -12.16
N TYR A 140 -4.47 13.09 -11.63
CA TYR A 140 -3.46 14.02 -12.16
C TYR A 140 -2.05 13.42 -12.08
N ALA A 141 -1.67 12.83 -10.94
CA ALA A 141 -0.39 12.17 -10.74
C ALA A 141 -0.19 11.01 -11.73
N ALA A 142 -1.22 10.18 -11.92
CA ALA A 142 -1.19 9.08 -12.88
C ALA A 142 -1.09 9.56 -14.34
N THR A 143 -1.78 10.65 -14.69
CA THR A 143 -1.75 11.21 -16.05
C THR A 143 -0.40 11.81 -16.39
N HIS A 144 0.16 12.62 -15.49
CA HIS A 144 1.38 13.38 -15.74
C HIS A 144 2.64 12.60 -15.39
N LYS A 145 2.50 11.45 -14.71
CA LYS A 145 3.62 10.61 -14.24
C LYS A 145 4.58 11.40 -13.34
N THR A 146 4.04 12.33 -12.56
CA THR A 146 4.79 13.25 -11.69
C THR A 146 4.22 13.25 -10.27
N ILE A 147 5.10 13.38 -9.28
CA ILE A 147 4.71 13.58 -7.88
C ILE A 147 3.86 14.84 -7.75
N GLN A 148 2.78 14.76 -6.98
CA GLN A 148 1.95 15.90 -6.61
C GLN A 148 2.07 16.15 -5.11
N VAL A 149 2.51 17.35 -4.72
CA VAL A 149 2.47 17.83 -3.34
C VAL A 149 1.44 18.95 -3.26
N VAL A 150 0.31 18.69 -2.62
CA VAL A 150 -0.85 19.58 -2.59
C VAL A 150 -1.02 20.14 -1.18
N ASN A 151 -0.57 21.38 -0.98
CA ASN A 151 -0.60 22.06 0.32
C ASN A 151 -2.02 22.42 0.82
N ASN A 152 -2.96 22.54 -0.11
CA ASN A 152 -4.38 22.76 0.16
C ASN A 152 -5.23 22.05 -0.90
N VAL A 153 -5.88 20.95 -0.54
CA VAL A 153 -6.71 20.16 -1.48
C VAL A 153 -7.94 20.92 -1.96
N GLU A 154 -8.49 21.83 -1.16
CA GLU A 154 -9.64 22.66 -1.56
C GLU A 154 -9.29 23.65 -2.68
N ALA A 155 -8.01 24.01 -2.80
CA ALA A 155 -7.51 24.87 -3.87
C ALA A 155 -7.16 24.08 -5.15
N PHE A 156 -7.16 22.75 -5.11
CA PHE A 156 -6.79 21.91 -6.25
C PHE A 156 -7.97 21.77 -7.22
N PRO A 157 -7.78 22.05 -8.53
CA PRO A 157 -8.86 21.98 -9.50
C PRO A 157 -9.37 20.54 -9.67
N ASN A 158 -10.69 20.37 -9.70
CA ASN A 158 -11.34 19.05 -9.83
C ASN A 158 -10.98 18.06 -8.70
N HIS A 159 -10.69 18.56 -7.49
CA HIS A 159 -10.50 17.74 -6.30
C HIS A 159 -11.73 16.85 -6.03
N ILE A 160 -11.49 15.57 -5.73
CA ILE A 160 -12.50 14.61 -5.29
C ILE A 160 -12.24 14.35 -3.81
N ALA A 161 -13.00 15.01 -2.92
CA ALA A 161 -12.92 14.70 -1.51
C ALA A 161 -13.62 13.36 -1.22
N CYS A 162 -12.87 12.31 -0.94
CA CYS A 162 -13.42 11.07 -0.38
C CYS A 162 -13.53 11.15 1.17
N ASP A 163 -12.61 11.89 1.82
CA ASP A 163 -12.67 12.27 3.24
C ASP A 163 -12.71 13.80 3.36
N GLY A 164 -13.74 14.33 4.04
CA GLY A 164 -13.88 15.78 4.27
C GLY A 164 -12.90 16.36 5.29
N ALA A 165 -12.15 15.52 6.01
CA ALA A 165 -11.12 15.97 6.93
C ALA A 165 -9.78 16.29 6.24
N THR A 166 -9.53 15.75 5.04
CA THR A 166 -8.28 15.94 4.29
C THR A 166 -8.11 17.41 3.90
N LYS A 167 -6.92 17.96 4.19
CA LYS A 167 -6.55 19.35 3.90
C LYS A 167 -5.30 19.47 3.02
N SER A 168 -4.36 18.53 3.10
CA SER A 168 -3.24 18.42 2.18
C SER A 168 -3.04 16.96 1.77
N GLU A 169 -2.45 16.75 0.61
CA GLU A 169 -2.28 15.42 0.00
C GLU A 169 -0.93 15.35 -0.70
N VAL A 170 -0.26 14.19 -0.63
CA VAL A 170 0.89 13.87 -1.48
C VAL A 170 0.62 12.57 -2.23
N VAL A 171 0.73 12.65 -3.57
CA VAL A 171 0.55 11.48 -4.44
C VAL A 171 1.82 11.23 -5.24
N VAL A 172 2.30 10.00 -5.17
CA VAL A 172 3.49 9.51 -5.87
C VAL A 172 3.11 8.40 -6.85
N PRO A 173 3.31 8.58 -8.17
CA PRO A 173 3.08 7.49 -9.12
C PRO A 173 4.17 6.40 -9.01
N LEU A 174 3.76 5.14 -9.08
CA LEU A 174 4.65 3.99 -9.22
C LEU A 174 4.77 3.68 -10.71
N LEU A 175 6.00 3.71 -11.22
CA LEU A 175 6.29 3.55 -12.64
C LEU A 175 7.06 2.24 -12.90
N VAL A 176 6.58 1.47 -13.87
CA VAL A 176 7.28 0.31 -14.43
C VAL A 176 7.44 0.54 -15.92
N ASP A 177 8.68 0.51 -16.41
CA ASP A 177 9.01 0.82 -17.80
C ASP A 177 8.45 2.16 -18.30
N GLY A 178 8.36 3.14 -17.39
CA GLY A 178 7.80 4.47 -17.66
C GLY A 178 6.28 4.53 -17.68
N GLU A 179 5.57 3.43 -17.43
CA GLU A 179 4.11 3.37 -17.34
C GLU A 179 3.62 3.28 -15.90
N VAL A 180 2.49 3.93 -15.61
CA VAL A 180 1.89 3.95 -14.27
C VAL A 180 1.22 2.61 -14.00
N VAL A 181 1.64 1.96 -12.92
CA VAL A 181 1.04 0.70 -12.45
C VAL A 181 0.24 0.89 -11.15
N ALA A 182 0.54 1.93 -10.39
CA ALA A 182 -0.20 2.37 -9.21
C ALA A 182 0.15 3.81 -8.86
N VAL A 183 -0.58 4.36 -7.90
CA VAL A 183 -0.20 5.57 -7.15
C VAL A 183 -0.17 5.23 -5.66
N LEU A 184 0.82 5.77 -4.95
CA LEU A 184 0.87 5.88 -3.50
C LEU A 184 0.25 7.23 -3.14
N ASP A 185 -0.75 7.20 -2.29
CA ASP A 185 -1.54 8.36 -1.90
C ASP A 185 -1.53 8.49 -0.36
N VAL A 186 -1.33 9.72 0.13
CA VAL A 186 -1.22 10.05 1.55
C VAL A 186 -1.90 11.39 1.82
N ASP A 187 -2.93 11.35 2.65
CA ASP A 187 -3.71 12.51 3.07
C ASP A 187 -3.31 12.97 4.47
N CYS A 188 -3.44 14.27 4.72
CA CYS A 188 -3.26 14.86 6.04
C CYS A 188 -4.41 15.82 6.40
N ALA A 189 -4.85 15.77 7.66
CA ALA A 189 -5.95 16.58 8.18
C ALA A 189 -5.58 18.06 8.48
N VAL A 190 -4.33 18.43 8.20
CA VAL A 190 -3.80 19.80 8.31
C VAL A 190 -3.30 20.30 6.96
N LEU A 191 -3.26 21.62 6.78
CA LEU A 191 -2.71 22.23 5.57
C LEU A 191 -1.19 22.07 5.54
N SER A 192 -0.63 21.95 4.34
CA SER A 192 0.83 21.84 4.12
C SER A 192 1.47 20.76 5.00
N GLY A 193 0.81 19.60 5.12
CA GLY A 193 1.26 18.50 5.96
C GLY A 193 2.49 17.78 5.44
N PHE A 194 2.87 18.01 4.18
CA PHE A 194 4.00 17.37 3.51
C PHE A 194 4.89 18.42 2.85
N ASP A 195 6.17 18.15 2.79
CA ASP A 195 7.14 18.92 2.02
C ASP A 195 7.88 18.07 0.96
N GLU A 196 8.91 18.66 0.35
CA GLU A 196 9.70 17.99 -0.69
C GLU A 196 10.51 16.80 -0.15
N GLU A 197 10.92 16.83 1.13
CA GLU A 197 11.66 15.73 1.75
C GLU A 197 10.74 14.52 1.97
N ASP A 198 9.51 14.76 2.43
CA ASP A 198 8.49 13.73 2.57
C ASP A 198 8.14 13.09 1.21
N ALA A 199 7.96 13.93 0.19
CA ALA A 199 7.70 13.49 -1.18
C ALA A 199 8.84 12.63 -1.74
N LEU A 200 10.09 13.00 -1.49
CA LEU A 200 11.25 12.23 -1.93
C LEU A 200 11.33 10.86 -1.23
N ALA A 201 11.07 10.81 0.08
CA ALA A 201 11.05 9.55 0.81
C ALA A 201 9.94 8.61 0.29
N LEU A 202 8.75 9.14 0.00
CA LEU A 202 7.66 8.36 -0.58
C LEU A 202 7.98 7.91 -2.02
N TYR A 203 8.70 8.71 -2.79
CA TYR A 203 9.21 8.33 -4.11
C TYR A 203 10.19 7.16 -4.03
N GLU A 204 11.11 7.15 -3.08
CA GLU A 204 12.01 6.01 -2.88
C GLU A 204 11.25 4.72 -2.52
N LEU A 205 10.19 4.83 -1.70
CA LEU A 205 9.31 3.69 -1.42
C LEU A 205 8.59 3.21 -2.67
N ALA A 206 8.03 4.13 -3.45
CA ALA A 206 7.31 3.84 -4.68
C ALA A 206 8.22 3.11 -5.69
N GLU A 207 9.46 3.56 -5.85
CA GLU A 207 10.46 2.91 -6.69
C GLU A 207 10.79 1.48 -6.25
N LEU A 208 10.91 1.25 -4.93
CA LEU A 208 11.13 -0.08 -4.37
C LEU A 208 9.93 -1.00 -4.61
N LEU A 209 8.71 -0.50 -4.44
CA LEU A 209 7.48 -1.25 -4.67
C LEU A 209 7.28 -1.55 -6.16
N ALA A 210 7.59 -0.59 -7.05
CA ALA A 210 7.51 -0.75 -8.49
C ALA A 210 8.42 -1.90 -8.96
N LYS A 211 9.66 -1.95 -8.47
CA LYS A 211 10.64 -3.02 -8.80
C LYS A 211 10.36 -4.35 -8.10
N GLY A 212 9.75 -4.30 -6.92
CA GLY A 212 9.61 -5.43 -6.01
C GLY A 212 8.28 -6.19 -6.12
N CYS A 213 7.36 -5.75 -6.99
CA CYS A 213 6.07 -6.38 -7.22
C CYS A 213 5.94 -6.88 -8.66
N ASP A 214 5.10 -7.91 -8.85
CA ASP A 214 4.70 -8.39 -10.17
C ASP A 214 3.38 -7.69 -10.54
N TRP A 215 3.43 -6.75 -11.51
CA TRP A 215 2.33 -5.81 -11.80
C TRP A 215 1.32 -6.28 -12.84
#